data_AF-A0A933H615-F1
#
_entry.id   AF-A0A933H615-F1
#
_cell.length_a   1.000
_cell.length_b   1.000
_cell.length_c   1.000
_cell.angle_alpha   90.00
_cell.angle_beta   90.00
_cell.angle_gamma   90.00
#
_symmetry.space_group_name_H-M   'P 1'
#
loop_
_entity.id
_entity.type
_entity.pdbx_description
1 polymer ?
#
loop_
_entity_poly.entity_id
_entity_poly.type
_entity_poly.pdbx_seq_one_letter_code
_entity_poly.pdbx_strand_id
1 'polypeptide(L)'
;MLKWILSVITLIFTLGVGFIYPHTTAPLAFDQNEPSIILESNSTVDANACRKAIKLLTQYERLAESQHVKLSPSRIAELNRLREEGKIKSSDLPGSLQSEFPGQFVGMTLEKIREICGKQK
;
A
#
# COMPACT_ATOMS: atom_id res chain seq x y z
N MET A 1 -35.31 25.41 22.19
CA MET A 1 -34.63 24.91 20.98
C MET A 1 -34.60 23.38 21.05
N LEU A 2 -35.65 22.74 20.54
CA LEU A 2 -35.88 21.29 20.68
C LEU A 2 -36.12 20.70 19.28
N LYS A 3 -35.29 19.69 18.94
CA LYS A 3 -35.56 18.49 18.13
C LYS A 3 -36.55 18.63 16.97
N TRP A 4 -36.12 18.31 15.74
CA TRP A 4 -36.83 17.36 14.86
C TRP A 4 -35.84 16.68 13.90
N ILE A 5 -35.80 15.35 13.99
CA ILE A 5 -35.14 14.41 13.09
C ILE A 5 -36.28 13.71 12.32
N LEU A 6 -35.96 13.21 11.12
CA LEU A 6 -36.70 12.26 10.27
C LEU A 6 -37.89 12.86 9.47
N SER A 7 -37.86 12.75 8.13
CA SER A 7 -38.35 11.55 7.43
C SER A 7 -38.51 11.75 5.92
N VAL A 8 -38.16 10.70 5.16
CA VAL A 8 -38.85 10.20 3.95
C VAL A 8 -38.62 11.00 2.65
N ILE A 9 -37.69 10.55 1.80
CA ILE A 9 -37.91 9.57 0.70
C ILE A 9 -38.94 10.09 -0.30
N THR A 10 -38.47 10.80 -1.32
CA THR A 10 -39.06 10.78 -2.67
C THR A 10 -37.98 11.19 -3.66
N LEU A 11 -37.49 10.25 -4.47
CA LEU A 11 -37.24 10.45 -5.91
C LEU A 11 -36.46 9.24 -6.43
N ILE A 12 -37.24 8.26 -6.89
CA ILE A 12 -36.84 7.26 -7.86
C ILE A 12 -36.45 8.04 -9.12
N PHE A 13 -35.15 8.21 -9.36
CA PHE A 13 -34.65 8.79 -10.60
C PHE A 13 -34.44 7.67 -11.61
N THR A 14 -35.48 7.50 -12.41
CA THR A 14 -35.44 6.93 -13.76
C THR A 14 -34.28 7.49 -14.57
N LEU A 15 -33.59 6.61 -15.31
CA LEU A 15 -33.20 6.71 -16.72
C LEU A 15 -31.86 6.00 -16.94
N GLY A 16 -31.85 4.99 -17.80
CA GLY A 16 -30.64 4.26 -18.13
C GLY A 16 -30.86 3.18 -19.18
N VAL A 17 -31.47 3.58 -20.30
CA VAL A 17 -31.27 3.06 -21.67
C VAL A 17 -30.47 1.77 -21.81
N GLY A 18 -31.15 0.77 -22.38
CA GLY A 18 -30.52 -0.44 -22.90
C GLY A 18 -29.45 -0.13 -23.93
N PHE A 19 -28.35 -0.87 -23.83
CA PHE A 19 -27.38 -0.99 -24.90
C PHE A 19 -27.29 -2.47 -25.29
N ILE A 20 -27.95 -2.78 -26.39
CA ILE A 20 -27.80 -4.03 -27.12
C ILE A 20 -26.43 -3.95 -27.82
N TYR A 21 -25.50 -4.83 -27.47
CA TYR A 21 -24.37 -5.16 -28.32
C TYR A 21 -24.50 -6.61 -28.76
N PRO A 22 -24.73 -6.89 -30.05
CA PRO A 22 -24.28 -8.11 -30.68
C PRO A 22 -22.96 -7.81 -31.42
N HIS A 23 -21.91 -8.56 -31.14
CA HIS A 23 -21.33 -9.46 -32.14
C HIS A 23 -20.02 -10.06 -31.62
N THR A 24 -19.85 -11.33 -31.98
CA THR A 24 -18.57 -11.96 -32.32
C THR A 24 -17.45 -11.86 -31.30
N THR A 25 -17.32 -12.92 -30.51
CA THR A 25 -16.00 -13.40 -30.08
C THR A 25 -15.74 -14.74 -30.77
N ALA A 26 -14.77 -14.73 -31.66
CA ALA A 26 -14.20 -15.93 -32.24
C ALA A 26 -13.58 -16.80 -31.12
N PRO A 27 -13.63 -18.14 -31.22
CA PRO A 27 -12.93 -19.01 -30.29
C PRO A 27 -11.44 -19.02 -30.65
N LEU A 28 -10.62 -18.36 -29.84
CA LEU A 28 -9.19 -18.64 -29.81
C LEU A 28 -8.84 -19.21 -28.44
N ALA A 29 -8.58 -20.51 -28.49
CA ALA A 29 -8.00 -21.38 -27.49
C ALA A 29 -7.30 -20.64 -26.34
N PHE A 30 -7.88 -20.72 -25.14
CA PHE A 30 -7.15 -20.47 -23.91
C PHE A 30 -6.43 -21.77 -23.56
N ASP A 31 -5.21 -21.89 -24.06
CA ASP A 31 -4.26 -22.92 -23.66
C ASP A 31 -3.88 -22.68 -22.20
N GLN A 32 -4.41 -23.51 -21.29
CA GLN A 32 -3.98 -23.57 -19.90
C GLN A 32 -2.90 -24.63 -19.74
N ASN A 33 -1.74 -24.43 -20.35
CA ASN A 33 -0.53 -25.10 -19.90
C ASN A 33 0.73 -24.34 -20.35
N GLU A 34 1.35 -23.60 -19.43
CA GLU A 34 2.75 -23.87 -19.05
C GLU A 34 3.19 -23.01 -17.84
N PRO A 35 3.85 -23.63 -16.84
CA PRO A 35 4.44 -22.94 -15.70
C PRO A 35 5.79 -22.35 -16.09
N SER A 36 5.77 -21.15 -16.66
CA SER A 36 7.00 -20.43 -17.00
C SER A 36 7.49 -19.63 -15.79
N ILE A 37 8.25 -20.31 -14.92
CA ILE A 37 9.27 -19.66 -14.09
C ILE A 37 10.31 -19.11 -15.07
N ILE A 38 10.08 -17.89 -15.57
CA ILE A 38 11.13 -17.11 -16.23
C ILE A 38 11.80 -16.25 -15.17
N LEU A 39 12.88 -16.81 -14.63
CA LEU A 39 13.99 -16.07 -14.06
C LEU A 39 14.64 -15.26 -15.21
N GLU A 40 14.08 -14.10 -15.53
CA GLU A 40 14.76 -13.07 -16.31
C GLU A 40 15.06 -11.88 -15.41
N SER A 41 16.35 -11.75 -15.12
CA SER A 41 17.00 -10.67 -14.40
C SER A 41 16.88 -9.34 -15.15
N ASN A 42 15.72 -8.70 -15.05
CA ASN A 42 15.59 -7.26 -15.14
C ASN A 42 15.00 -6.77 -13.83
N SER A 43 15.84 -6.22 -12.96
CA SER A 43 15.56 -5.82 -11.58
C SER A 43 14.59 -4.62 -11.50
N THR A 44 13.34 -4.81 -11.90
CA THR A 44 12.30 -3.81 -11.76
C THR A 44 11.85 -3.80 -10.31
N VAL A 45 12.53 -2.99 -9.51
CA VAL A 45 12.11 -2.70 -8.14
C VAL A 45 10.69 -2.15 -8.22
N ASP A 46 9.71 -2.89 -7.69
CA ASP A 46 8.31 -2.47 -7.74
C ASP A 46 8.14 -1.08 -7.12
N ALA A 47 7.75 -0.11 -7.95
CA ALA A 47 7.53 1.26 -7.55
C ALA A 47 6.46 1.39 -6.43
N ASN A 48 5.47 0.49 -6.39
CA ASN A 48 4.49 0.44 -5.31
C ASN A 48 5.14 0.01 -4.00
N ALA A 49 5.94 -1.05 -4.02
CA ALA A 49 6.68 -1.51 -2.85
C ALA A 49 7.63 -0.42 -2.34
N CYS A 50 8.33 0.28 -3.24
CA CYS A 50 9.17 1.43 -2.90
C CYS A 50 8.41 2.52 -2.13
N ARG A 51 7.29 2.99 -2.71
CA ARG A 51 6.43 4.00 -2.07
C ARG A 51 5.93 3.51 -0.71
N LYS A 52 5.53 2.24 -0.62
CA LYS A 52 5.01 1.64 0.61
C LYS A 52 6.07 1.58 1.70
N ALA A 53 7.28 1.08 1.40
CA ALA A 53 8.38 1.00 2.34
C ALA A 53 8.78 2.39 2.87
N ILE A 54 8.94 3.37 1.97
CA ILE A 54 9.26 4.76 2.36
C ILE A 54 8.14 5.34 3.23
N LYS A 55 6.87 5.11 2.87
CA LYS A 55 5.72 5.59 3.65
C LYS A 55 5.69 4.99 5.06
N LEU A 56 5.89 3.68 5.19
CA LEU A 56 5.91 2.99 6.48
C LEU A 56 7.02 3.52 7.39
N LEU A 57 8.22 3.75 6.87
CA LEU A 57 9.36 4.24 7.65
C LEU A 57 9.29 5.74 7.98
N THR A 58 8.57 6.54 7.19
CA THR A 58 8.46 8.00 7.40
C THR A 58 7.24 8.38 8.23
N GLN A 59 6.13 7.67 8.06
CA GLN A 59 4.84 7.96 8.69
C GLN A 59 4.45 6.92 9.75
N TYR A 60 5.43 6.21 10.34
CA TYR A 60 5.18 5.14 11.31
C TYR A 60 4.31 5.57 12.48
N GLU A 61 4.45 6.82 12.97
CA GLU A 61 3.71 7.34 14.12
C GLU A 61 2.20 7.39 13.82
N ARG A 62 1.83 8.10 12.74
CA ARG A 62 0.44 8.17 12.27
C ARG A 62 -0.15 6.80 11.96
N LEU A 63 0.65 5.90 11.38
CA LEU A 63 0.18 4.56 11.01
C LEU A 63 0.00 3.67 12.25
N ALA A 64 0.86 3.80 13.25
CA ALA A 64 0.71 3.10 14.53
C ALA A 64 -0.55 3.58 15.27
N GLU A 65 -0.80 4.90 15.31
CA GLU A 65 -2.02 5.47 15.87
C GLU A 65 -3.29 4.97 15.18
N SER A 66 -3.27 4.88 13.85
CA SER A 66 -4.38 4.34 13.06
C SER A 66 -4.69 2.87 13.37
N GLN A 67 -3.71 2.13 13.88
CA GLN A 67 -3.84 0.73 14.28
C GLN A 67 -4.06 0.58 15.80
N HIS A 68 -4.32 1.69 16.50
CA HIS A 68 -4.47 1.75 17.96
C HIS A 68 -3.23 1.26 18.73
N VAL A 69 -2.05 1.26 18.10
CA VAL A 69 -0.78 0.92 18.74
C VAL A 69 -0.20 2.17 19.38
N LYS A 70 -0.31 2.26 20.71
CA LYS A 70 0.24 3.38 21.47
C LYS A 70 1.73 3.18 21.71
N LEU A 71 2.57 3.92 20.98
CA LEU A 71 4.01 3.97 21.21
C LEU A 71 4.31 4.84 22.44
N SER A 72 5.30 4.44 23.24
CA SER A 72 5.76 5.29 24.35
C SER A 72 6.52 6.51 23.79
N PRO A 73 6.52 7.66 24.50
CA PRO A 73 7.25 8.85 24.07
C PRO A 73 8.75 8.57 23.82
N SER A 74 9.37 7.76 24.67
CA SER A 74 10.77 7.33 24.49
C SER A 74 10.97 6.51 23.21
N ARG A 75 10.02 5.64 22.86
CA ARG A 75 10.10 4.86 21.61
C ARG A 75 9.91 5.75 20.38
N ILE A 76 8.99 6.71 20.44
CA ILE A 76 8.79 7.70 19.37
C ILE A 76 10.06 8.53 19.16
N ALA A 77 10.70 9.01 20.23
CA ALA A 77 11.95 9.75 20.16
C ALA A 77 13.08 8.94 19.50
N GLU A 78 13.23 7.66 19.87
CA GLU A 78 14.24 6.79 19.26
C GLU A 78 13.96 6.52 17.77
N LEU A 79 12.70 6.26 17.40
CA LEU A 79 12.33 6.06 16.00
C LEU A 79 12.52 7.35 15.17
N ASN A 80 12.26 8.53 15.76
CA ASN A 80 12.49 9.80 15.10
C ASN A 80 13.98 10.01 14.83
N ARG A 81 14.83 9.72 15.82
CA ARG A 81 16.29 9.76 15.68
C ARG A 81 16.76 8.82 14.57
N LEU A 82 16.31 7.56 14.56
CA LEU A 82 16.66 6.59 13.51
C LEU A 82 16.18 7.02 12.11
N ARG A 83 15.01 7.67 12.02
CA ARG A 83 14.49 8.22 10.77
C ARG A 83 15.34 9.38 10.27
N GLU A 84 15.71 10.30 11.15
CA GLU A 84 16.56 11.46 10.83
C GLU A 84 17.97 11.03 10.41
N GLU A 85 18.53 10.02 11.06
CA GLU A 85 19.79 9.38 10.66
C GLU A 85 19.66 8.51 9.40
N GLY A 86 18.45 8.28 8.87
CA GLY A 86 18.22 7.40 7.72
C GLY A 86 18.41 5.91 8.00
N LYS A 87 18.62 5.52 9.27
CA LYS A 87 18.94 4.17 9.72
C LYS A 87 17.75 3.33 10.15
N ILE A 88 16.56 3.91 10.24
CA ILE A 88 15.34 3.17 10.58
C ILE A 88 15.10 2.00 9.60
N LYS A 89 14.78 0.83 10.15
CA LYS A 89 14.52 -0.42 9.40
C LYS A 89 13.15 -0.97 9.70
N SER A 90 12.72 -1.97 8.92
CA SER A 90 11.47 -2.70 9.16
C SER A 90 11.39 -3.30 10.56
N SER A 91 12.48 -3.83 11.10
CA SER A 91 12.55 -4.42 12.45
C SER A 91 12.29 -3.44 13.59
N ASP A 92 12.49 -2.14 13.35
CA ASP A 92 12.28 -1.11 14.36
C ASP A 92 10.79 -0.71 14.47
N LEU A 93 10.00 -0.97 13.43
CA LEU A 93 8.58 -0.64 13.41
C LEU A 93 7.79 -1.54 14.37
N PRO A 94 6.63 -1.09 14.89
CA PRO A 94 5.73 -1.98 15.62
C PRO A 94 5.24 -3.14 14.74
N GLY A 95 5.02 -4.31 15.33
CA GLY A 95 4.75 -5.58 14.62
C GLY A 95 3.67 -5.49 13.54
N SER A 96 2.59 -4.76 13.80
CA SER A 96 1.52 -4.54 12.83
C SER A 96 2.01 -3.83 11.54
N LEU A 97 2.92 -2.87 11.66
CA LEU A 97 3.54 -2.21 10.50
C LEU A 97 4.64 -3.06 9.85
N GLN A 98 5.28 -3.97 10.61
CA GLN A 98 6.23 -4.93 10.05
C GLN A 98 5.54 -5.90 9.08
N SER A 99 4.35 -6.38 9.42
CA SER A 99 3.56 -7.29 8.58
C SER A 99 3.15 -6.66 7.25
N GLU A 100 2.98 -5.33 7.20
CA GLU A 100 2.68 -4.61 5.97
C GLU A 100 3.91 -4.26 5.14
N PHE A 101 5.11 -4.45 5.71
CA PHE A 101 6.36 -4.05 5.09
C PHE A 101 6.68 -4.93 3.89
N PRO A 102 7.09 -4.36 2.74
CA PRO A 102 7.41 -5.18 1.57
C PRO A 102 8.62 -6.07 1.85
N GLY A 103 8.46 -7.38 1.63
CA GLY A 103 9.46 -8.40 1.95
C GLY A 103 10.83 -8.14 1.30
N GLN A 104 10.85 -7.56 0.09
CA GLN A 104 12.10 -7.28 -0.63
C GLN A 104 13.02 -6.25 0.04
N PHE A 105 12.51 -5.47 1.01
CA PHE A 105 13.26 -4.41 1.69
C PHE A 105 13.53 -4.72 3.17
N VAL A 106 13.18 -5.93 3.63
CA VAL A 106 13.37 -6.32 5.03
C VAL A 106 14.85 -6.24 5.41
N GLY A 107 15.14 -5.60 6.55
CA GLY A 107 16.51 -5.39 7.03
C GLY A 107 17.27 -4.23 6.35
N MET A 108 16.70 -3.61 5.31
CA MET A 108 17.27 -2.42 4.68
C MET A 108 16.93 -1.16 5.49
N THR A 109 17.83 -0.18 5.43
CA THR A 109 17.61 1.15 6.02
C THR A 109 16.80 2.03 5.08
N LEU A 110 16.13 3.05 5.65
CA LEU A 110 15.44 4.08 4.86
C LEU A 110 16.33 4.69 3.79
N GLU A 111 17.59 4.99 4.11
CA GLU A 111 18.57 5.51 3.16
C GLU A 111 18.80 4.54 1.99
N LYS A 112 19.02 3.25 2.29
CA LYS A 112 19.27 2.24 1.25
C LYS A 112 18.06 2.04 0.35
N ILE A 113 16.87 2.04 0.92
CA ILE A 113 15.62 1.93 0.17
C ILE A 113 15.46 3.15 -0.76
N ARG A 114 15.77 4.37 -0.29
CA ARG A 114 15.75 5.56 -1.15
C ARG A 114 16.76 5.49 -2.28
N GLU A 115 17.95 4.94 -2.05
CA GLU A 115 18.95 4.78 -3.11
C GLU A 115 18.47 3.82 -4.21
N ILE A 116 17.84 2.71 -3.82
CA ILE A 116 17.31 1.71 -4.75
C ILE A 116 16.09 2.27 -5.51
N CYS A 117 15.18 2.92 -4.79
CA CYS A 117 13.93 3.44 -5.34
C CYS A 117 14.09 4.78 -6.09
N GLY A 118 15.11 5.58 -5.77
CA GLY A 118 15.42 6.85 -6.43
C GLY A 118 16.02 6.68 -7.83
N LYS A 119 16.53 5.50 -8.14
CA LYS A 119 17.02 5.12 -9.48
C LYS A 119 15.89 4.77 -10.46
N GLN A 120 14.64 4.69 -10.00
CA GLN A 120 13.45 4.34 -10.80
C GLN A 120 12.73 5.59 -11.38
N LYS A 121 13.40 6.75 -11.43
CA LYS A 121 12.80 8.03 -11.86
C LYS A 121 13.11 8.34 -13.31
#